data_AF-A0A182T3G7-F1
#
_entry.id   AF-A0A182T3G7-F1
#
_cell.length_a   1.000
_cell.length_b   1.000
_cell.length_c   1.000
_cell.angle_alpha   90.00
_cell.angle_beta   90.00
_cell.angle_gamma   90.00
#
_symmetry.space_group_name_H-M   'P 1'
#
loop_
_entity.id
_entity.type
_entity.pdbx_description
1 polymer ?
#
loop_
_entity_poly.entity_id
_entity_poly.type
_entity_poly.pdbx_seq_one_letter_code
_entity_poly.pdbx_strand_id
1 'polypeptide(L)'
;LSQSFTDIENIPVVKYVAVAGRNVTISCPGVNEHSLIDTLIWKTTQTVAEYVNGLPLVNNPRITLLPDNFSLHISPTSSADTAEYTCLFNDRHSPEAIADLLVQDVPDPPGRPLVVSFTSRSVDLSWAHSQDARNAPVTNFIIETR
;
A
#
# COMPACT_ATOMS: atom_id res chain seq x y z
N LEU A 1 11.80 2.06 -46.15
CA LEU A 1 12.17 2.71 -44.88
C LEU A 1 10.99 2.60 -43.93
N SER A 2 10.83 1.46 -43.25
CA SER A 2 9.81 1.29 -42.21
C SER A 2 10.37 1.81 -40.90
N GLN A 3 9.93 3.00 -40.47
CA GLN A 3 10.17 3.46 -39.11
C GLN A 3 9.29 2.63 -38.18
N SER A 4 9.91 1.76 -37.38
CA SER A 4 9.28 1.15 -36.22
C SER A 4 9.06 2.26 -35.18
N PHE A 5 7.81 2.63 -34.97
CA PHE A 5 7.41 3.41 -33.81
C PHE A 5 7.71 2.56 -32.56
N THR A 6 8.61 3.02 -31.71
CA THR A 6 8.80 2.43 -30.38
C THR A 6 7.50 2.63 -29.59
N ASP A 7 6.93 1.52 -29.15
CA ASP A 7 5.75 1.42 -28.29
C ASP A 7 5.84 2.45 -27.16
N ILE A 8 4.77 3.21 -26.98
CA ILE A 8 4.63 4.13 -25.85
C ILE A 8 4.59 3.26 -24.58
N GLU A 9 5.59 3.42 -23.70
CA GLU A 9 5.85 2.55 -22.54
C GLU A 9 4.60 2.32 -21.67
N ASN A 10 4.01 1.13 -21.77
CA ASN A 10 3.02 0.67 -20.79
C ASN A 10 3.72 -0.29 -19.81
N ILE A 11 4.32 0.28 -18.76
CA ILE A 11 4.97 -0.50 -17.70
C ILE A 11 3.89 -1.35 -16.99
N PRO A 12 4.08 -2.67 -16.84
CA PRO A 12 3.07 -3.51 -16.21
C PRO A 12 2.91 -3.17 -14.72
N VAL A 13 1.71 -3.39 -14.19
CA VAL A 13 1.36 -3.12 -12.79
C VAL A 13 1.00 -4.43 -12.07
N VAL A 14 1.66 -4.69 -10.95
CA VAL A 14 1.38 -5.81 -10.04
C VAL A 14 0.64 -5.26 -8.82
N LYS A 15 -0.58 -5.74 -8.59
CA LYS A 15 -1.44 -5.24 -7.50
C LYS A 15 -1.27 -6.05 -6.23
N TYR A 16 -1.14 -5.35 -5.11
CA TYR A 16 -1.13 -5.90 -3.76
C TYR A 16 -2.28 -5.29 -2.96
N VAL A 17 -3.05 -6.13 -2.26
CA VAL A 17 -4.08 -5.67 -1.33
C VAL A 17 -3.75 -6.22 0.05
N ALA A 18 -3.66 -5.34 1.04
CA ALA A 18 -3.36 -5.69 2.41
C ALA A 18 -4.38 -5.09 3.38
N VAL A 19 -4.53 -5.71 4.54
CA VAL A 19 -5.33 -5.17 5.65
C VAL A 19 -4.37 -4.51 6.64
N ALA A 20 -4.72 -3.31 7.12
CA ALA A 20 -3.94 -2.61 8.13
C ALA A 20 -3.73 -3.48 9.39
N GLY A 21 -2.57 -3.32 10.03
CA GLY A 21 -2.16 -4.15 11.17
C GLY A 21 -1.64 -5.54 10.77
N ARG A 22 -1.67 -5.92 9.48
CA ARG A 22 -1.07 -7.15 8.97
C ARG A 22 0.27 -6.86 8.30
N ASN A 23 0.99 -7.92 7.97
CA ASN A 23 2.26 -7.81 7.28
C ASN A 23 2.02 -7.99 5.78
N VAL A 24 2.79 -7.27 4.97
CA VAL A 24 2.82 -7.48 3.51
C VAL A 24 4.26 -7.59 3.04
N THR A 25 4.48 -8.39 2.00
CA THR A 25 5.77 -8.51 1.34
C THR A 25 5.57 -8.23 -0.14
N ILE A 26 6.27 -7.24 -0.66
CA ILE A 26 6.23 -6.83 -2.06
C ILE A 26 7.51 -7.33 -2.72
N SER A 27 7.36 -8.22 -3.69
CA SER A 27 8.51 -8.76 -4.44
C SER A 27 9.02 -7.73 -5.43
N CYS A 28 10.34 -7.58 -5.54
CA CYS A 28 10.95 -6.70 -6.53
C CYS A 28 10.78 -7.29 -7.93
N PRO A 29 10.02 -6.66 -8.84
CA PRO A 29 9.83 -7.21 -10.18
C PRO A 29 11.15 -7.33 -10.94
N GLY A 30 11.39 -8.51 -11.51
CA GLY A 30 12.64 -8.82 -12.23
C GLY A 30 13.78 -9.36 -11.38
N VAL A 31 13.64 -9.40 -10.06
CA VAL A 31 14.60 -10.04 -9.16
C VAL A 31 14.17 -11.47 -8.86
N ASN A 32 15.09 -12.41 -8.94
CA ASN A 32 14.93 -13.82 -8.60
C ASN A 32 16.17 -14.36 -7.90
N GLU A 33 16.14 -15.64 -7.52
CA GLU A 33 17.23 -16.34 -6.81
C GLU A 33 18.56 -16.42 -7.57
N HIS A 34 18.57 -16.14 -8.88
CA HIS A 34 19.78 -16.10 -9.71
C HIS A 34 20.23 -14.67 -10.03
N SER A 35 19.51 -13.65 -9.57
CA SER A 35 19.86 -12.25 -9.82
C SER A 35 21.08 -11.85 -8.99
N LEU A 36 22.11 -11.32 -9.66
CA LEU A 36 23.27 -10.72 -9.01
C LEU A 36 22.97 -9.24 -8.73
N ILE A 37 22.60 -8.92 -7.49
CA ILE A 37 22.23 -7.57 -7.06
C ILE A 37 23.41 -6.91 -6.34
N ASP A 38 23.95 -5.85 -6.93
CA ASP A 38 24.98 -5.00 -6.32
C ASP A 38 24.35 -3.79 -5.63
N THR A 39 23.42 -3.13 -6.34
CA THR A 39 22.63 -2.00 -5.82
C THR A 39 21.14 -2.26 -6.03
N LEU A 40 20.32 -1.84 -5.06
CA LEU A 40 18.85 -1.88 -5.18
C LEU A 40 18.21 -0.73 -4.42
N ILE A 41 17.15 -0.17 -4.98
CA ILE A 41 16.39 0.94 -4.41
C ILE A 41 14.91 0.63 -4.54
N TRP A 42 14.20 0.64 -3.42
CA TRP A 42 12.75 0.77 -3.35
C TRP A 42 12.38 2.22 -3.14
N LYS A 43 11.49 2.75 -3.99
CA LYS A 43 11.00 4.12 -3.88
C LYS A 43 9.52 4.23 -4.22
N THR A 44 8.88 5.22 -3.64
CA THR A 44 7.58 5.76 -4.06
C THR A 44 7.85 7.16 -4.64
N THR A 45 7.27 8.20 -4.05
CA THR A 45 7.68 9.61 -4.24
C THR A 45 9.03 9.91 -3.59
N GLN A 46 9.46 9.08 -2.63
CA GLN A 46 10.72 9.17 -1.91
C GLN A 46 11.36 7.78 -1.79
N THR A 47 12.67 7.76 -1.49
CA THR A 47 13.37 6.50 -1.16
C THR A 47 12.76 5.89 0.09
N VAL A 48 12.42 4.60 0.00
CA VAL A 48 11.85 3.81 1.10
C VAL A 48 12.91 2.92 1.73
N ALA A 49 13.71 2.26 0.91
CA ALA A 49 14.78 1.37 1.33
C ALA A 49 15.84 1.26 0.23
N GLU A 50 17.09 1.09 0.61
CA GLU A 50 18.21 0.89 -0.30
C GLU A 50 19.02 -0.33 0.12
N TYR A 51 19.71 -0.94 -0.83
CA TYR A 51 20.75 -1.92 -0.61
C TYR A 51 21.97 -1.51 -1.40
N VAL A 52 23.08 -1.27 -0.71
CA VAL A 52 24.33 -0.79 -1.30
C VAL A 52 25.51 -1.35 -0.51
N ASN A 53 26.56 -1.79 -1.20
CA ASN A 53 27.78 -2.34 -0.56
C ASN A 53 27.50 -3.48 0.44
N GLY A 54 26.51 -4.33 0.14
CA GLY A 54 26.14 -5.45 1.03
C GLY A 54 25.29 -5.07 2.24
N LEU A 55 24.83 -3.81 2.34
CA LEU A 55 24.13 -3.29 3.52
C LEU A 55 22.73 -2.77 3.14
N PRO A 56 21.65 -3.24 3.81
CA PRO A 56 20.34 -2.63 3.70
C PRO A 56 20.28 -1.33 4.53
N LEU A 57 19.87 -0.24 3.90
CA LEU A 57 19.66 1.07 4.51
C LEU A 57 18.15 1.37 4.54
N VAL A 58 17.58 1.38 5.75
CA VAL A 58 16.14 1.57 5.95
C VAL A 58 15.92 2.53 7.13
N ASN A 59 15.14 3.60 6.91
CA ASN A 59 14.89 4.64 7.92
C ASN A 59 13.55 4.48 8.66
N ASN A 60 12.77 3.43 8.35
CA ASN A 60 11.49 3.15 8.97
C ASN A 60 11.54 1.77 9.66
N PRO A 61 11.32 1.68 10.99
CA PRO A 61 11.44 0.42 11.73
C PRO A 61 10.40 -0.63 11.34
N ARG A 62 9.32 -0.24 10.65
CA ARG A 62 8.31 -1.18 10.13
C ARG A 62 8.75 -1.85 8.83
N ILE A 63 9.82 -1.35 8.20
CA ILE A 63 10.25 -1.78 6.87
C ILE A 63 11.51 -2.63 7.01
N THR A 64 11.58 -3.70 6.24
CA THR A 64 12.75 -4.58 6.17
C THR A 64 12.94 -5.04 4.73
N LEU A 65 14.18 -5.05 4.24
CA LEU A 65 14.52 -5.74 3.00
C LEU A 65 14.83 -7.20 3.32
N LEU A 66 14.10 -8.12 2.70
CA LEU A 66 14.35 -9.54 2.90
C LEU A 66 15.68 -9.92 2.23
N PRO A 67 16.58 -10.63 2.93
CA PRO A 67 17.93 -10.90 2.43
C PRO A 67 17.96 -11.85 1.21
N ASP A 68 16.96 -12.71 1.06
CA ASP A 68 16.96 -13.76 0.04
C ASP A 68 16.59 -13.24 -1.35
N ASN A 69 15.71 -12.24 -1.42
CA ASN A 69 15.12 -11.78 -2.69
C ASN A 69 14.90 -10.26 -2.75
N PHE A 70 15.42 -9.51 -1.78
CA PHE A 70 15.33 -8.06 -1.70
C PHE A 70 13.88 -7.51 -1.71
N SER A 71 12.91 -8.35 -1.36
CA SER A 71 11.51 -7.93 -1.26
C SER A 71 11.35 -6.93 -0.13
N LEU A 72 10.44 -5.97 -0.33
CA LEU A 72 10.07 -5.01 0.68
C LEU A 72 9.05 -5.62 1.63
N HIS A 73 9.46 -5.88 2.87
CA HIS A 73 8.58 -6.36 3.93
C HIS A 73 8.13 -5.18 4.81
N ILE A 74 6.81 -5.04 5.01
CA ILE A 74 6.22 -4.00 5.85
C ILE A 74 5.43 -4.68 6.97
N SER A 75 5.77 -4.38 8.22
CA SER A 75 5.20 -5.01 9.43
C SER A 75 5.14 -4.04 10.62
N PRO A 76 3.95 -3.67 11.10
CA PRO A 76 2.65 -3.80 10.44
C PRO A 76 2.44 -2.75 9.35
N THR A 77 1.50 -3.01 8.45
CA THR A 77 0.99 -2.04 7.47
C THR A 77 -0.03 -1.08 8.10
N SER A 78 -0.15 0.09 7.50
CA SER A 78 -1.16 1.12 7.79
C SER A 78 -1.73 1.65 6.47
N SER A 79 -2.91 2.27 6.51
CA SER A 79 -3.53 2.88 5.31
C SER A 79 -2.59 3.87 4.59
N ALA A 80 -1.71 4.53 5.34
CA ALA A 80 -0.70 5.47 4.82
C ALA A 80 0.42 4.81 4.01
N ASP A 81 0.58 3.48 4.08
CA ASP A 81 1.54 2.75 3.23
C ASP A 81 0.96 2.46 1.83
N THR A 82 -0.26 2.93 1.53
CA THR A 82 -0.85 2.83 0.18
C THR A 82 -0.10 3.73 -0.80
N ALA A 83 0.55 3.12 -1.79
CA ALA A 83 1.32 3.82 -2.81
C ALA A 83 1.70 2.90 -3.98
N GLU A 84 2.16 3.52 -5.06
CA GLU A 84 2.90 2.83 -6.12
C GLU A 84 4.38 2.73 -5.73
N TYR A 85 4.86 1.50 -5.56
CA TYR A 85 6.23 1.18 -5.24
C TYR A 85 6.99 0.77 -6.50
N THR A 86 8.18 1.33 -6.67
CA THR A 86 9.11 1.02 -7.74
C THR A 86 10.37 0.41 -7.16
N CYS A 87 10.77 -0.74 -7.69
CA CYS A 87 12.06 -1.35 -7.40
C CYS A 87 13.00 -1.17 -8.59
N LEU A 88 14.17 -0.57 -8.36
CA LEU A 88 15.24 -0.44 -9.35
C LEU A 88 16.48 -1.12 -8.80
N PHE A 89 17.22 -1.82 -9.64
CA PHE A 89 18.43 -2.52 -9.24
C PHE A 89 19.51 -2.40 -10.31
N ASN A 90 20.78 -2.45 -9.90
CA ASN A 90 21.96 -2.33 -10.75
C ASN A 90 21.88 -1.15 -11.73
N ASP A 91 21.54 0.03 -11.20
CA ASP A 91 21.41 1.31 -11.94
C ASP A 91 20.46 1.29 -13.15
N ARG A 92 19.48 0.39 -13.14
CA ARG A 92 18.39 0.40 -14.12
C ARG A 92 17.57 1.68 -13.99
N HIS A 93 17.26 2.27 -15.14
CA HIS A 93 16.51 3.53 -15.21
C HIS A 93 15.00 3.33 -15.30
N SER A 94 14.55 2.13 -15.71
CA SER A 94 13.14 1.76 -15.83
C SER A 94 12.86 0.47 -15.04
N PRO A 95 11.75 0.40 -14.29
CA PRO A 95 11.36 -0.80 -13.57
C PRO A 95 10.77 -1.85 -14.51
N GLU A 96 10.91 -3.12 -14.16
CA GLU A 96 10.25 -4.23 -14.88
C GLU A 96 8.73 -4.21 -14.68
N ALA A 97 8.26 -3.76 -13.51
CA ALA A 97 6.85 -3.51 -13.21
C ALA A 97 6.71 -2.52 -12.04
N ILE A 98 5.55 -1.89 -11.93
CA ILE A 98 5.14 -1.08 -10.77
C ILE A 98 4.37 -1.98 -9.81
N ALA A 99 4.70 -1.92 -8.51
CA ALA A 99 3.93 -2.59 -7.47
C ALA A 99 2.92 -1.61 -6.85
N ASP A 100 1.65 -1.77 -7.16
CA ASP A 100 0.55 -0.93 -6.65
C ASP A 100 0.00 -1.56 -5.36
N LEU A 101 0.32 -0.97 -4.21
CA LEU A 101 -0.14 -1.45 -2.89
C LEU A 101 -1.34 -0.64 -2.42
N LEU A 102 -2.45 -1.32 -2.18
CA LEU A 102 -3.63 -0.80 -1.48
C LEU A 102 -3.71 -1.41 -0.07
N VAL A 103 -3.55 -0.58 0.96
CA VAL A 103 -3.79 -1.00 2.36
C VAL A 103 -5.13 -0.48 2.83
N GLN A 104 -6.04 -1.39 3.12
CA GLN A 104 -7.38 -1.11 3.62
C GLN A 104 -7.41 -1.22 5.14
N ASP A 105 -7.93 -0.21 5.82
CA ASP A 105 -8.15 -0.21 7.26
C ASP A 105 -9.65 -0.12 7.58
N VAL A 106 -10.02 -0.34 8.83
CA VAL A 106 -11.38 -0.09 9.32
C VAL A 106 -11.66 1.42 9.19
N PRO A 107 -12.77 1.82 8.53
CA PRO A 107 -13.16 3.23 8.43
C PRO A 107 -13.26 3.88 9.81
N ASP A 108 -13.19 5.21 9.86
CA ASP A 108 -13.45 5.89 11.13
C ASP A 108 -14.84 5.60 11.68
N PRO A 109 -15.01 5.58 13.01
CA PRO A 109 -16.33 5.58 13.60
C PRO A 109 -17.18 6.71 12.99
N PRO A 110 -18.48 6.48 12.75
CA PRO A 110 -19.36 7.55 12.33
C PRO A 110 -19.41 8.66 13.38
N GLY A 111 -19.92 9.81 12.99
CA GLY A 111 -20.24 10.87 13.94
C GLY A 111 -21.21 10.37 15.02
N ARG A 112 -21.18 11.03 16.19
CA ARG A 112 -22.11 10.71 17.29
C ARG A 112 -23.56 10.77 16.77
N PRO A 113 -24.38 9.72 17.00
CA PRO A 113 -25.76 9.74 16.57
C PRO A 113 -26.55 10.81 17.33
N LEU A 114 -27.38 11.53 16.59
CA LEU A 114 -28.28 12.57 17.06
C LEU A 114 -29.72 12.07 16.96
N VAL A 115 -30.49 12.27 18.02
CA VAL A 115 -31.93 12.01 18.03
C VAL A 115 -32.63 13.14 17.27
N VAL A 116 -33.26 12.79 16.15
CA VAL A 116 -34.02 13.73 15.33
C VAL A 116 -35.45 13.84 15.84
N SER A 117 -36.06 12.69 16.13
CA SER A 117 -37.41 12.57 16.66
C SER A 117 -37.55 11.26 17.43
N PHE A 118 -38.55 11.18 18.31
CA PHE A 118 -38.87 9.94 19.01
C PHE A 118 -40.36 9.86 19.35
N THR A 119 -40.83 8.63 19.51
CA THR A 119 -42.15 8.30 20.06
C THR A 119 -41.95 7.41 21.30
N SER A 120 -43.04 6.89 21.87
CA SER A 120 -42.94 5.91 22.95
C SER A 120 -42.37 4.55 22.51
N ARG A 121 -42.27 4.28 21.19
CA ARG A 121 -41.85 2.98 20.64
C ARG A 121 -40.79 3.07 19.53
N SER A 122 -40.41 4.27 19.09
CA SER A 122 -39.46 4.47 18.00
C SER A 122 -38.56 5.67 18.26
N VAL A 123 -37.38 5.65 17.66
CA VAL A 123 -36.44 6.77 17.64
C VAL A 123 -35.89 6.91 16.23
N ASP A 124 -35.86 8.13 15.73
CA ASP A 124 -35.22 8.47 14.46
C ASP A 124 -33.84 9.05 14.76
N LEU A 125 -32.82 8.44 14.19
CA LEU A 125 -31.42 8.81 14.41
C LEU A 125 -30.82 9.34 13.12
N SER A 126 -29.92 10.32 13.27
CA SER A 126 -29.05 10.79 12.19
C SER A 126 -27.61 10.84 12.69
N TRP A 127 -26.64 10.60 11.81
CA TRP A 127 -25.22 10.71 12.12
C TRP A 127 -24.45 11.21 10.90
N ALA A 128 -23.29 11.81 11.14
CA ALA A 128 -22.35 12.11 10.07
C ALA A 128 -21.63 10.82 9.62
N HIS A 129 -21.31 10.71 8.33
CA HIS A 129 -20.48 9.64 7.80
C HIS A 129 -19.09 9.64 8.46
N SER A 130 -18.35 8.52 8.37
CA SER A 130 -16.94 8.47 8.76
C SER A 130 -16.15 9.56 8.01
N GLN A 131 -15.27 10.26 8.73
CA GLN A 131 -14.46 11.34 8.15
C GLN A 131 -13.38 10.80 7.21
N ASP A 132 -12.82 9.63 7.55
CA ASP A 132 -11.85 8.92 6.73
C ASP A 132 -12.35 7.49 6.47
N ALA A 133 -12.39 7.11 5.20
CA ALA A 133 -12.72 5.75 4.77
C ALA A 133 -11.51 4.80 4.92
N ARG A 134 -10.30 5.33 5.15
CA ARG A 134 -9.02 4.58 5.23
C ARG A 134 -8.89 3.50 4.16
N ASN A 135 -9.13 3.91 2.92
CA ASN A 135 -9.08 3.08 1.71
C ASN A 135 -10.08 1.89 1.69
N ALA A 136 -11.09 1.90 2.56
CA ALA A 136 -12.15 0.91 2.63
C ALA A 136 -13.54 1.58 2.58
N PRO A 137 -14.42 1.23 1.63
CA PRO A 137 -15.78 1.77 1.62
C PRO A 137 -16.58 1.30 2.84
N VAL A 138 -17.40 2.19 3.43
CA VAL A 138 -18.33 1.80 4.50
C VAL A 138 -19.48 1.00 3.88
N THR A 139 -19.69 -0.23 4.36
CA THR A 139 -20.74 -1.13 3.84
C THR A 139 -22.04 -1.08 4.63
N ASN A 140 -21.98 -0.87 5.94
CA ASN A 140 -23.14 -0.88 6.83
C ASN A 140 -22.86 -0.17 8.17
N PHE A 141 -23.93 0.20 8.87
CA PHE A 141 -23.89 0.71 10.24
C PHE A 141 -24.66 -0.24 11.17
N ILE A 142 -24.17 -0.43 12.39
CA ILE A 142 -24.82 -1.21 13.44
C ILE A 142 -25.21 -0.26 14.56
N ILE A 143 -26.47 -0.32 14.99
CA ILE A 143 -26.99 0.49 16.11
C ILE A 143 -27.01 -0.39 17.36
N GLU A 144 -26.25 0.00 18.37
CA GLU A 144 -26.21 -0.67 19.67
C GLU A 144 -27.00 0.14 20.70
N THR A 145 -27.79 -0.55 21.54
CA THR A 145 -28.57 0.05 22.64
C THR A 145 -28.22 -0.65 23.94
N ARG A 146 -28.35 0.04 25.08
CA ARG A 146 -28.12 -0.53 26.41
C ARG A 146 -29.39 -0.50 27.25
#